data_AF-A0A9D4QD49-F1
#
_entry.id   AF-A0A9D4QD49-F1
#
_cell.length_a   1.000
_cell.length_b   1.000
_cell.length_c   1.000
_cell.angle_alpha   90.00
_cell.angle_beta   90.00
_cell.angle_gamma   90.00
#
_symmetry.space_group_name_H-M   'P 1'
#
loop_
_entity.id
_entity.type
_entity.pdbx_description
1 polymer ?
#
loop_
_entity_poly.entity_id
_entity_poly.type
_entity_poly.pdbx_seq_one_letter_code
_entity_poly.pdbx_strand_id
1 'polypeptide(L)'
;MANLVMEHVETRALEVLPFQLKLYRSCDIGKLSFHLIVLVTLAAPLFLVWSAWRLLTGLLALPHHVYQVGDDMVFHFCQRLMIALLEGVVGVKALFYGDIGDIVQKKERAFYIVNHQSSFDWIAVSLLAERTGCTGNLRFIVKKTIQSVPLLGFYFHQHGCIYINRQQLNHFKMKQGLYYLQNKSIQSSVVLFPEGNRFIPGKMDVIKKSTEFALSQGLPVPRQHLMPRARGFVLTVEEMRNYLDAVYCVTIIYGGTKMPHGGRRAAPNICGEA
;
A
#
# COMPACT_ATOMS: atom_id res chain seq x y z
N MET A 1 -21.44 -14.64 9.17
CA MET A 1 -20.61 -13.46 9.51
C MET A 1 -19.95 -13.74 10.83
N ALA A 2 -18.62 -13.90 10.86
CA ALA A 2 -17.90 -13.93 12.13
C ALA A 2 -17.81 -12.49 12.64
N ASN A 3 -18.33 -12.23 13.84
CA ASN A 3 -18.14 -10.96 14.54
C ASN A 3 -16.68 -10.87 14.98
N LEU A 4 -15.81 -10.39 14.09
CA LEU A 4 -14.44 -10.00 14.44
C LEU A 4 -14.51 -8.68 15.20
N VAL A 5 -14.70 -8.76 16.52
CA VAL A 5 -14.62 -7.60 17.41
C VAL A 5 -13.15 -7.49 17.87
N MET A 6 -12.50 -6.39 17.50
CA MET A 6 -11.14 -6.05 17.90
C MET A 6 -11.19 -5.16 19.15
N GLU A 7 -11.47 -5.74 20.32
CA GLU A 7 -11.74 -4.97 21.56
C GLU A 7 -10.59 -4.09 22.04
N HIS A 8 -9.37 -4.29 21.53
CA HIS A 8 -8.17 -3.54 21.92
C HIS A 8 -7.54 -2.70 20.80
N VAL A 9 -8.19 -2.61 19.63
CA VAL A 9 -7.62 -1.89 18.47
C VAL A 9 -8.55 -0.75 18.05
N GLU A 10 -8.05 0.49 18.11
CA GLU A 10 -8.84 1.65 17.69
C GLU A 10 -9.05 1.62 16.16
N THR A 11 -10.30 1.75 15.72
CA THR A 11 -10.65 1.86 14.30
C THR A 11 -10.82 3.34 13.96
N ARG A 12 -10.11 3.83 12.94
CA ARG A 12 -10.21 5.22 12.48
C ARG A 12 -10.46 5.29 10.98
N ALA A 13 -11.30 6.22 10.58
CA ALA A 13 -11.68 6.41 9.19
C ALA A 13 -10.96 7.64 8.62
N LEU A 14 -10.26 7.43 7.51
CA LEU A 14 -9.53 8.46 6.80
C LEU A 14 -10.02 8.57 5.37
N GLU A 15 -10.32 9.79 4.96
CA GLU A 15 -10.52 10.12 3.57
C GLU A 15 -9.32 10.92 3.07
N VAL A 16 -8.54 10.33 2.16
CA VAL A 16 -7.51 11.05 1.42
C VAL A 16 -8.19 11.65 0.18
N LEU A 17 -8.89 12.76 0.40
CA LEU A 17 -9.53 13.58 -0.64
C LEU A 17 -8.51 14.56 -1.24
N PRO A 18 -8.79 15.15 -2.40
CA PRO A 18 -8.09 14.80 -3.63
C PRO A 18 -6.55 14.74 -3.53
N PHE A 19 -5.99 13.67 -4.08
CA PHE A 19 -4.76 13.76 -4.85
C PHE A 19 -5.04 14.73 -6.02
N GLN A 20 -4.71 16.02 -5.89
CA GLN A 20 -4.69 16.93 -7.04
C GLN A 20 -3.47 16.56 -7.86
N LEU A 21 -3.57 15.43 -8.58
CA LEU A 21 -2.82 15.24 -9.81
C LEU A 21 -3.39 16.24 -10.80
N LYS A 22 -2.92 17.49 -10.74
CA LYS A 22 -3.14 18.48 -11.81
C LYS A 22 -2.60 17.98 -13.15
N LEU A 23 -1.86 16.87 -13.16
CA LEU A 23 -0.97 16.41 -14.21
C LEU A 23 -1.35 15.08 -14.87
N TYR A 24 -2.64 14.79 -14.99
CA TYR A 24 -3.10 13.73 -15.92
C TYR A 24 -4.24 14.19 -16.85
N ARG A 25 -4.29 15.49 -17.16
CA ARG A 25 -4.95 15.97 -18.39
C ARG A 25 -3.99 16.27 -19.53
N SER A 26 -2.73 16.53 -19.19
CA SER A 26 -1.63 16.64 -20.13
C SER A 26 -0.56 15.73 -19.59
N CYS A 27 -0.33 14.59 -20.25
CA CYS A 27 0.84 13.77 -19.98
C CYS A 27 2.05 14.63 -20.33
N ASP A 28 2.63 15.33 -19.35
CA ASP A 28 3.97 15.85 -19.51
C ASP A 28 4.89 14.62 -19.42
N ILE A 29 4.96 13.91 -20.55
CA ILE A 29 5.73 12.68 -20.72
C ILE A 29 7.16 12.92 -20.24
N GLY A 30 7.69 14.13 -20.39
CA GLY A 30 9.00 14.53 -19.89
C GLY A 30 9.13 14.39 -18.38
N LYS A 31 8.18 14.93 -17.60
CA LYS A 31 8.19 14.82 -16.14
C LYS A 31 8.04 13.37 -15.67
N LEU A 32 7.14 12.61 -16.28
CA LEU A 32 6.94 11.20 -15.93
C LEU A 32 8.18 10.35 -16.25
N SER A 33 8.78 10.60 -17.43
CA SER A 33 10.00 9.91 -17.86
C SER A 33 11.16 10.26 -16.94
N PHE A 34 11.31 11.54 -16.56
CA PHE A 34 12.30 11.97 -15.58
C PHE A 34 12.13 11.23 -14.25
N HIS A 35 10.91 11.14 -13.71
CA HIS A 35 10.66 10.36 -12.49
C HIS A 35 11.05 8.90 -12.61
N LEU A 36 10.61 8.24 -13.68
CA LEU A 36 10.90 6.84 -13.88
C LEU A 36 12.41 6.60 -14.03
N ILE A 37 13.10 7.48 -14.76
CA ILE A 37 14.56 7.44 -14.92
C ILE A 37 15.23 7.56 -13.56
N VAL A 38 14.90 8.59 -12.77
CA VAL A 38 15.50 8.79 -11.44
C VAL A 38 15.26 7.58 -10.53
N LEU A 39 14.04 7.03 -10.52
CA LEU A 39 13.72 5.84 -9.72
C LEU A 39 14.49 4.60 -10.17
N VAL A 40 14.56 4.34 -11.47
CA VAL A 40 15.30 3.17 -12.02
C VAL A 40 16.79 3.32 -11.80
N THR A 41 17.35 4.52 -12.01
CA THR A 41 18.78 4.80 -11.80
C THR A 41 19.17 4.65 -10.32
N LEU A 42 18.30 5.03 -9.38
CA LEU A 42 18.60 4.95 -7.94
C LEU A 42 18.26 3.60 -7.31
N ALA A 43 17.45 2.76 -7.96
CA ALA A 43 17.12 1.43 -7.46
C ALA A 43 18.37 0.56 -7.24
N ALA A 44 19.32 0.55 -8.18
CA ALA A 44 20.53 -0.26 -8.07
C ALA A 44 21.49 0.23 -6.95
N PRO A 45 21.84 1.52 -6.84
CA PRO A 45 22.60 2.04 -5.71
C PRO A 45 21.96 1.76 -4.36
N LEU A 46 20.65 1.96 -4.21
CA LEU A 46 19.95 1.68 -2.95
C LEU A 46 19.96 0.19 -2.60
N PHE A 47 19.80 -0.67 -3.62
CA PHE A 47 19.95 -2.11 -3.44
C PHE A 47 21.36 -2.50 -2.99
N LEU A 48 22.40 -1.84 -3.51
CA LEU A 48 23.79 -2.07 -3.07
C LEU A 48 24.02 -1.61 -1.62
N VAL A 49 23.51 -0.43 -1.25
CA VAL A 49 23.58 0.08 0.13
C VAL A 49 22.89 -0.89 1.09
N TRP A 50 21.68 -1.34 0.75
CA TRP A 50 20.97 -2.36 1.53
C TRP A 50 21.74 -3.68 1.60
N SER A 51 22.30 -4.14 0.48
CA SER A 51 23.07 -5.39 0.42
C SER A 51 24.32 -5.31 1.30
N ALA A 52 25.04 -4.18 1.26
CA ALA A 52 26.19 -3.93 2.11
C ALA A 52 25.80 -3.91 3.60
N TRP A 53 24.70 -3.25 3.94
CA TRP A 53 24.18 -3.25 5.31
C TRP A 53 23.80 -4.66 5.80
N ARG A 54 23.13 -5.44 4.96
CA ARG A 54 22.78 -6.84 5.24
C ARG A 54 24.02 -7.71 5.46
N LEU A 55 25.03 -7.56 4.61
CA LEU A 55 26.28 -8.31 4.74
C LEU A 55 27.03 -7.90 6.01
N LEU A 56 27.16 -6.60 6.28
CA LEU A 56 27.85 -6.08 7.46
C LEU A 56 27.20 -6.57 8.75
N THR A 57 25.87 -6.43 8.87
CA THR A 57 25.12 -6.88 10.06
C THR A 57 25.21 -8.40 10.24
N GLY A 58 25.21 -9.17 9.16
CA GLY A 58 25.42 -10.62 9.19
C GLY A 58 26.85 -11.03 9.58
N LEU A 59 27.87 -10.41 8.99
CA LEU A 59 29.29 -10.68 9.27
C LEU A 59 29.67 -10.34 10.71
N LEU A 60 29.12 -9.26 11.25
CA LEU A 60 29.32 -8.84 12.63
C LEU A 60 28.38 -9.53 13.63
N ALA A 61 27.54 -10.47 13.16
CA ALA A 61 26.54 -11.18 13.96
C ALA A 61 25.67 -10.25 14.84
N LEU A 62 25.30 -9.08 14.30
CA LEU A 62 24.51 -8.09 15.03
C LEU A 62 23.09 -8.61 15.30
N PRO A 63 22.45 -8.15 16.39
CA PRO A 63 21.06 -8.50 16.66
C PRO A 63 20.13 -8.15 15.49
N HIS A 64 19.13 -8.99 15.24
CA HIS A 64 18.18 -8.82 14.12
C HIS A 64 17.51 -7.44 14.08
N HIS A 65 17.25 -6.82 15.24
CA HIS A 65 16.66 -5.48 15.30
C HIS A 65 17.55 -4.40 14.67
N VAL A 66 18.88 -4.54 14.74
CA VAL A 66 19.83 -3.59 14.15
C VAL A 66 19.76 -3.65 12.63
N TYR A 67 19.72 -4.86 12.07
CA TYR A 67 19.51 -5.05 10.64
C TYR A 67 18.20 -4.35 10.19
N GLN A 68 17.12 -4.58 10.92
CA GLN A 68 15.79 -4.05 10.60
C GLN A 68 15.74 -2.53 10.62
N VAL A 69 16.39 -1.88 11.59
CA VAL A 69 16.47 -0.41 11.63
C VAL A 69 17.10 0.13 10.34
N GLY A 70 18.21 -0.45 9.88
CA GLY A 70 18.84 0.01 8.64
C GLY A 70 18.04 -0.34 7.38
N ASP A 71 17.35 -1.49 7.35
CA ASP A 71 16.43 -1.85 6.26
C ASP A 71 15.26 -0.86 6.16
N ASP A 72 14.62 -0.55 7.28
CA ASP A 72 13.55 0.45 7.38
C ASP A 72 14.04 1.86 6.99
N MET A 73 15.29 2.21 7.32
CA MET A 73 15.88 3.48 6.90
C MET A 73 16.09 3.56 5.39
N VAL A 74 16.57 2.49 4.74
CA VAL A 74 16.72 2.45 3.28
C VAL A 74 15.36 2.52 2.60
N PHE A 75 14.37 1.78 3.11
CA PHE A 75 13.00 1.82 2.58
C PHE A 75 12.40 3.22 2.73
N HIS A 76 12.50 3.80 3.93
CA HIS A 76 12.03 5.16 4.23
C HIS A 76 12.67 6.19 3.30
N PHE A 77 13.98 6.13 3.10
CA PHE A 77 14.68 7.03 2.19
C PHE A 77 14.16 6.90 0.75
N CYS A 78 13.98 5.67 0.26
CA CYS A 78 13.44 5.41 -1.07
C CYS A 78 12.02 5.99 -1.24
N GLN A 79 11.13 5.75 -0.28
CA GLN A 79 9.76 6.27 -0.29
C GLN A 79 9.73 7.79 -0.22
N ARG A 80 10.52 8.39 0.67
CA ARG A 80 10.59 9.85 0.86
C ARG A 80 11.15 10.56 -0.38
N LEU A 81 12.14 9.96 -1.05
CA LEU A 81 12.65 10.47 -2.31
C LEU A 81 11.55 10.46 -3.39
N MET A 82 10.82 9.36 -3.53
CA MET A 82 9.72 9.26 -4.48
C MET A 82 8.60 10.27 -4.18
N ILE A 83 8.27 10.47 -2.91
CA ILE A 83 7.32 11.50 -2.46
C ILE A 83 7.81 12.90 -2.84
N ALA A 84 9.06 13.25 -2.50
CA ALA A 84 9.64 14.56 -2.79
C ALA A 84 9.69 14.85 -4.30
N LEU A 85 9.98 13.83 -5.09
CA LEU A 85 9.93 13.87 -6.53
C LEU A 85 8.51 14.17 -7.05
N LEU A 86 7.50 13.43 -6.58
CA LEU A 86 6.11 13.64 -6.99
C LEU A 86 5.57 15.01 -6.56
N GLU A 87 5.87 15.46 -5.35
CA GLU A 87 5.43 16.77 -4.86
C GLU A 87 6.19 17.92 -5.54
N GLY A 88 7.52 17.77 -5.75
CA GLY A 88 8.37 18.85 -6.27
C GLY A 88 8.35 19.00 -7.79
N VAL A 89 8.37 17.90 -8.55
CA VAL A 89 8.49 17.93 -10.02
C VAL A 89 7.14 17.76 -10.69
N VAL A 90 6.33 16.78 -10.24
CA VAL A 90 4.94 16.63 -10.71
C VAL A 90 3.99 17.60 -10.00
N GLY A 91 4.35 18.23 -8.88
CA GLY A 91 3.41 19.15 -8.23
C GLY A 91 2.16 18.43 -7.69
N VAL A 92 2.28 17.14 -7.35
CA VAL A 92 1.24 16.39 -6.65
C VAL A 92 0.93 17.09 -5.34
N LYS A 93 -0.35 17.27 -5.05
CA LYS A 93 -0.82 17.69 -3.72
C LYS A 93 -1.76 16.64 -3.16
N ALA A 94 -1.43 16.10 -1.99
CA ALA A 94 -2.32 15.26 -1.21
C ALA A 94 -3.03 16.12 -0.17
N LEU A 95 -4.36 15.99 -0.08
CA LEU A 95 -5.13 16.54 1.02
C LEU A 95 -5.63 15.37 1.89
N PHE A 96 -5.73 15.60 3.19
CA PHE A 96 -6.11 14.57 4.16
C PHE A 96 -7.32 15.08 4.94
N TYR A 97 -8.32 14.23 5.11
CA TYR A 97 -9.58 14.52 5.79
C TYR A 97 -9.94 13.35 6.73
N GLY A 98 -10.87 13.61 7.64
CA GLY A 98 -11.20 12.70 8.75
C GLY A 98 -10.27 12.90 9.93
N ASP A 99 -9.93 11.82 10.62
CA ASP A 99 -9.23 11.82 11.92
C ASP A 99 -7.71 12.07 11.82
N ILE A 100 -7.26 12.81 10.79
CA ILE A 100 -5.84 13.02 10.52
C ILE A 100 -5.12 13.75 11.66
N GLY A 101 -5.80 14.69 12.32
CA GLY A 101 -5.25 15.46 13.44
C GLY A 101 -4.86 14.57 14.62
N ASP A 102 -5.64 13.53 14.87
CA ASP A 102 -5.42 12.58 15.96
C ASP A 102 -4.35 11.54 15.58
N ILE A 103 -4.37 11.09 14.32
CA ILE A 103 -3.45 10.05 13.81
C ILE A 103 -2.02 10.57 13.69
N VAL A 104 -1.81 11.82 13.29
CA VAL A 104 -0.46 12.41 13.13
C VAL A 104 0.27 12.54 14.47
N GLN A 105 -0.46 12.61 15.58
CA GLN A 105 0.13 12.72 16.91
C GLN A 105 0.57 11.37 17.49
N LYS A 106 0.15 10.25 16.88
CA LYS A 106 0.36 8.91 17.42
C LYS A 106 1.31 8.12 16.50
N LYS A 107 2.36 7.56 17.10
CA LYS A 107 3.24 6.58 16.43
C LYS A 107 2.72 5.17 16.72
N GLU A 108 1.82 4.70 15.85
CA GLU A 108 1.10 3.44 16.02
C GLU A 108 1.46 2.44 14.91
N ARG A 109 1.47 1.16 15.26
CA ARG A 109 1.52 0.05 14.30
C ARG A 109 0.11 -0.17 13.77
N ALA A 110 -0.13 0.24 12.54
CA ALA A 110 -1.48 0.27 11.99
C ALA A 110 -1.69 -0.76 10.87
N PHE A 111 -2.92 -1.26 10.78
CA PHE A 111 -3.39 -2.01 9.62
C PHE A 111 -4.19 -1.10 8.69
N TYR A 112 -3.62 -0.81 7.53
CA TYR A 112 -4.19 0.04 6.50
C TYR A 112 -5.07 -0.80 5.57
N ILE A 113 -6.36 -0.51 5.57
CA ILE A 113 -7.35 -1.08 4.66
C ILE A 113 -7.65 0.00 3.63
N VAL A 114 -7.28 -0.26 2.37
CA VAL A 114 -7.27 0.79 1.35
C VAL A 114 -8.02 0.35 0.10
N ASN A 115 -8.89 1.20 -0.44
CA ASN A 115 -9.48 0.98 -1.75
C ASN A 115 -8.39 0.95 -2.85
N HIS A 116 -8.63 0.24 -3.95
CA HIS A 116 -7.62 0.04 -5.01
C HIS A 116 -8.13 0.52 -6.36
N GLN A 117 -7.47 1.52 -6.94
CA GLN A 117 -7.95 2.29 -8.08
C GLN A 117 -6.84 2.66 -9.06
N SER A 118 -5.59 2.71 -8.58
CA SER A 118 -4.43 3.16 -9.34
C SER A 118 -3.18 2.33 -9.04
N SER A 119 -2.25 2.28 -10.00
CA SER A 119 -0.87 1.83 -9.74
C SER A 119 -0.13 2.72 -8.73
N PHE A 120 -0.63 3.92 -8.46
CA PHE A 120 -0.04 4.89 -7.53
C PHE A 120 -0.65 4.83 -6.12
N ASP A 121 -1.60 3.92 -5.84
CA ASP A 121 -2.27 3.87 -4.53
C ASP A 121 -1.28 3.63 -3.38
N TRP A 122 -0.25 2.80 -3.60
CA TRP A 122 0.80 2.54 -2.60
C TRP A 122 1.59 3.80 -2.24
N ILE A 123 1.79 4.72 -3.19
CA ILE A 123 2.42 6.02 -2.94
C ILE A 123 1.51 6.91 -2.12
N ALA A 124 0.20 6.91 -2.39
CA ALA A 124 -0.77 7.66 -1.59
C ALA A 124 -0.79 7.16 -0.12
N VAL A 125 -0.64 5.86 0.10
CA VAL A 125 -0.46 5.29 1.45
C VAL A 125 0.87 5.75 2.06
N SER A 126 1.98 5.72 1.29
CA SER A 126 3.27 6.23 1.78
C SER A 126 3.22 7.71 2.16
N LEU A 127 2.48 8.54 1.41
CA LEU A 127 2.26 9.95 1.73
C LEU A 127 1.52 10.13 3.07
N LEU A 128 0.53 9.28 3.36
CA LEU A 128 -0.15 9.27 4.65
C LEU A 128 0.81 8.84 5.77
N ALA A 129 1.54 7.75 5.57
CA ALA A 129 2.48 7.21 6.55
C ALA A 129 3.65 8.17 6.85
N GLU A 130 4.03 9.04 5.90
CA GLU A 130 5.02 10.08 6.12
C GLU A 130 4.52 11.12 7.13
N ARG A 131 3.21 11.38 7.17
CA ARG A 131 2.62 12.29 8.17
C ARG A 131 2.61 11.69 9.57
N THR A 132 2.63 10.36 9.70
CA THR A 132 2.70 9.67 11.00
C THR A 132 4.13 9.24 11.37
N GLY A 133 5.11 9.47 10.50
CA GLY A 133 6.49 9.05 10.70
C GLY A 133 6.71 7.53 10.63
N CYS A 134 5.86 6.82 9.88
CA CYS A 134 5.85 5.35 9.81
C CYS A 134 6.19 4.79 8.42
N THR A 135 6.63 5.61 7.47
CA THR A 135 6.84 5.21 6.06
C THR A 135 7.80 4.04 5.89
N GLY A 136 8.87 4.00 6.69
CA GLY A 136 9.86 2.91 6.70
C GLY A 136 9.30 1.56 7.17
N ASN A 137 8.20 1.60 7.93
CA ASN A 137 7.61 0.46 8.62
C ASN A 137 6.47 -0.20 7.82
N LEU A 138 6.18 0.29 6.62
CA LEU A 138 5.09 -0.22 5.79
C LEU A 138 5.45 -1.59 5.20
N ARG A 139 4.55 -2.56 5.38
CA ARG A 139 4.64 -3.93 4.88
C ARG A 139 3.43 -4.21 4.00
N PHE A 140 3.65 -4.34 2.70
CA PHE A 140 2.54 -4.48 1.75
C PHE A 140 2.19 -5.95 1.53
N ILE A 141 0.88 -6.25 1.52
CA ILE A 141 0.36 -7.50 0.99
C ILE A 141 0.12 -7.30 -0.51
N VAL A 142 0.99 -7.89 -1.33
CA VAL A 142 1.11 -7.60 -2.76
C VAL A 142 0.80 -8.80 -3.65
N LYS A 143 0.49 -8.55 -4.92
CA LYS A 143 0.26 -9.61 -5.91
C LYS A 143 1.56 -10.39 -6.14
N LYS A 144 1.48 -11.73 -6.16
CA LYS A 144 2.62 -12.63 -6.41
C LYS A 144 3.44 -12.27 -7.66
N THR A 145 2.82 -11.73 -8.71
CA THR A 145 3.54 -11.32 -9.93
C THR A 145 4.55 -10.19 -9.70
N ILE A 146 4.42 -9.38 -8.65
CA ILE A 146 5.42 -8.36 -8.32
C ILE A 146 6.76 -9.00 -7.92
N GLN A 147 6.74 -10.24 -7.43
CA GLN A 147 7.95 -10.99 -7.09
C GLN A 147 8.87 -11.19 -8.29
N SER A 148 8.36 -11.17 -9.53
CA SER A 148 9.18 -11.37 -10.73
C SER A 148 9.92 -10.12 -11.20
N VAL A 149 9.71 -8.95 -10.57
CA VAL A 149 10.47 -7.74 -10.91
C VAL A 149 11.90 -7.87 -10.35
N PRO A 150 12.95 -7.87 -11.19
CA PRO A 150 14.33 -8.03 -10.73
C PRO A 150 14.71 -6.97 -9.69
N LEU A 151 15.51 -7.36 -8.70
CA LEU A 151 15.93 -6.55 -7.54
C LEU A 151 14.77 -6.13 -6.62
N LEU A 152 13.75 -5.45 -7.15
CA LEU A 152 12.61 -4.93 -6.40
C LEU A 152 11.79 -6.05 -5.73
N GLY A 153 11.44 -7.10 -6.47
CA GLY A 153 10.67 -8.22 -5.95
C GLY A 153 11.43 -8.98 -4.85
N PHE A 154 12.74 -9.13 -5.01
CA PHE A 154 13.58 -9.74 -3.99
C PHE A 154 13.70 -8.84 -2.75
N TYR A 155 13.97 -7.55 -2.94
CA TYR A 155 14.08 -6.59 -1.85
C TYR A 155 12.77 -6.48 -1.06
N PHE A 156 11.62 -6.37 -1.72
CA PHE A 156 10.31 -6.33 -1.06
C PHE A 156 10.05 -7.60 -0.23
N HIS A 157 10.52 -8.77 -0.69
CA HIS A 157 10.44 -9.98 0.13
C HIS A 157 11.23 -9.83 1.43
N GLN A 158 12.46 -9.32 1.33
CA GLN A 158 13.35 -9.14 2.49
C GLN A 158 12.91 -8.04 3.43
N HIS A 159 12.27 -7.00 2.90
CA HIS A 159 11.64 -5.94 3.68
C HIS A 159 10.38 -6.43 4.42
N GLY A 160 9.92 -7.66 4.16
CA GLY A 160 8.76 -8.26 4.85
C GLY A 160 7.41 -8.05 4.16
N CYS A 161 7.40 -7.63 2.88
CA CYS A 161 6.18 -7.65 2.08
C CYS A 161 5.73 -9.10 1.80
N ILE A 162 4.41 -9.32 1.83
CA ILE A 162 3.81 -10.66 1.71
C ILE A 162 3.19 -10.82 0.34
N TYR A 163 3.69 -11.79 -0.44
CA TYR A 163 3.16 -12.10 -1.76
C TYR A 163 1.96 -13.06 -1.70
N ILE A 164 0.84 -12.65 -2.29
CA ILE A 164 -0.38 -13.45 -2.36
C ILE A 164 -0.82 -13.73 -3.80
N ASN A 165 -1.35 -14.93 -4.02
CA ASN A 165 -2.13 -15.25 -5.21
C ASN A 165 -3.61 -14.99 -4.91
N ARG A 166 -4.22 -14.09 -5.69
CA ARG A 166 -5.61 -13.63 -5.54
C ARG A 166 -6.64 -14.73 -5.81
N GLN A 167 -6.32 -15.67 -6.70
CA GLN A 167 -7.21 -16.78 -7.04
C GLN A 167 -7.11 -17.92 -6.02
N GLN A 168 -5.89 -18.19 -5.55
CA GLN A 168 -5.61 -19.27 -4.60
C GLN A 168 -4.71 -18.74 -3.48
N LEU A 169 -5.34 -18.23 -2.42
CA LEU A 169 -4.63 -17.74 -1.25
C LEU A 169 -3.95 -18.92 -0.55
N ASN A 170 -2.63 -18.86 -0.38
CA ASN A 170 -1.90 -19.80 0.45
C ASN A 170 -1.91 -19.30 1.89
N HIS A 171 -2.84 -19.82 2.69
CA HIS A 171 -3.04 -19.42 4.09
C HIS A 171 -1.77 -19.61 4.92
N PHE A 172 -1.05 -20.73 4.76
CA PHE A 172 0.16 -21.03 5.51
C PHE A 172 1.27 -20.00 5.26
N LYS A 173 1.56 -19.67 3.99
CA LYS A 173 2.58 -18.68 3.65
C LYS A 173 2.24 -17.29 4.16
N MET A 174 0.96 -16.89 4.06
CA MET A 174 0.51 -15.60 4.58
C MET A 174 0.62 -15.55 6.11
N LYS A 175 0.19 -16.61 6.82
CA LYS A 175 0.38 -16.72 8.29
C LYS A 175 1.85 -16.61 8.69
N GLN A 176 2.74 -17.33 8.00
CA GLN A 176 4.17 -17.28 8.29
C GLN A 176 4.75 -15.86 8.14
N GLY A 177 4.36 -15.16 7.07
CA GLY A 177 4.75 -13.76 6.86
C GLY A 177 4.21 -12.84 7.96
N LEU A 178 2.92 -12.97 8.30
CA LEU A 178 2.31 -12.16 9.36
C LEU A 178 2.94 -12.44 10.73
N TYR A 179 3.21 -13.70 11.07
CA TYR A 179 3.88 -14.09 12.30
C TYR A 179 5.28 -13.48 12.42
N TYR A 180 6.05 -13.44 11.33
CA TYR A 180 7.34 -12.76 11.30
C TYR A 180 7.23 -11.27 11.64
N LEU A 181 6.20 -10.59 11.11
CA LEU A 181 5.97 -9.16 11.34
C LEU A 181 5.55 -8.82 12.78
N GLN A 182 5.09 -9.80 13.56
CA GLN A 182 4.72 -9.61 14.98
C GLN A 182 5.93 -9.47 15.91
N ASN A 183 7.14 -9.68 15.42
CA ASN A 183 8.33 -9.49 16.24
C ASN A 183 8.41 -8.03 16.72
N LYS A 184 8.38 -7.82 18.04
CA LYS A 184 8.42 -6.48 18.67
C LYS A 184 9.65 -5.64 18.30
N SER A 185 10.71 -6.30 17.82
CA SER A 185 11.92 -5.64 17.31
C SER A 185 11.74 -5.02 15.92
N ILE A 186 10.64 -5.34 15.24
CA ILE A 186 10.26 -4.81 13.94
C ILE A 186 9.05 -3.92 14.21
N GLN A 187 9.11 -2.67 13.79
CA GLN A 187 7.93 -1.81 13.75
C GLN A 187 7.25 -2.10 12.42
N SER A 188 6.10 -2.79 12.44
CA SER A 188 5.42 -3.25 11.23
C SER A 188 4.01 -2.66 11.16
N SER A 189 3.74 -1.92 10.09
CA SER A 189 2.40 -1.51 9.69
C SER A 189 2.01 -2.22 8.41
N VAL A 190 0.87 -2.91 8.39
CA VAL A 190 0.47 -3.75 7.25
C VAL A 190 -0.47 -2.99 6.33
N VAL A 191 -0.27 -3.09 5.02
CA VAL A 191 -1.16 -2.48 4.01
C VAL A 191 -1.82 -3.56 3.18
N LEU A 192 -3.16 -3.53 3.12
CA LEU A 192 -3.97 -4.42 2.31
C LEU A 192 -4.96 -3.64 1.44
N PHE A 193 -5.01 -4.04 0.18
CA PHE A 193 -6.03 -3.65 -0.78
C PHE A 193 -7.07 -4.78 -0.88
N PRO A 194 -8.16 -4.77 -0.10
CA PRO A 194 -9.01 -5.94 0.07
C PRO A 194 -9.83 -6.25 -1.20
N GLU A 195 -10.05 -5.28 -2.08
CA GLU A 195 -10.62 -5.48 -3.41
C GLU A 195 -9.86 -6.52 -4.23
N GLY A 196 -8.55 -6.65 -3.99
CA GLY A 196 -7.68 -7.58 -4.69
C GLY A 196 -7.54 -7.28 -6.19
N ASN A 197 -8.14 -6.22 -6.72
CA ASN A 197 -7.90 -5.70 -8.06
C ASN A 197 -8.22 -4.21 -8.08
N ARG A 198 -7.73 -3.50 -9.10
CA ARG A 198 -8.03 -2.07 -9.26
C ARG A 198 -9.44 -1.90 -9.83
N PHE A 199 -10.22 -1.00 -9.25
CA PHE A 199 -11.42 -0.46 -9.87
C PHE A 199 -11.02 0.52 -10.99
N ILE A 200 -11.18 0.10 -12.24
CA ILE A 200 -10.94 0.93 -13.42
C ILE A 200 -12.27 1.06 -14.18
N PRO A 201 -12.90 2.25 -14.23
CA PRO A 201 -14.05 2.51 -15.07
C PRO A 201 -13.79 2.09 -16.52
N GLY A 202 -14.69 1.27 -17.08
CA GLY A 202 -14.56 0.69 -18.42
C GLY A 202 -13.99 -0.73 -18.44
N LYS A 203 -13.36 -1.20 -17.36
CA LYS A 203 -12.90 -2.60 -17.24
C LYS A 203 -14.04 -3.53 -16.80
N MET A 204 -14.98 -3.72 -17.72
CA MET A 204 -16.30 -4.32 -17.44
C MET A 204 -16.22 -5.76 -16.96
N ASP A 205 -15.20 -6.53 -17.38
CA ASP A 205 -15.00 -7.92 -16.95
C ASP A 205 -14.74 -8.02 -15.43
N VAL A 206 -13.93 -7.12 -14.88
CA VAL A 206 -13.61 -7.06 -13.45
C VAL A 206 -14.81 -6.55 -12.65
N ILE A 207 -15.48 -5.51 -13.15
CA ILE A 207 -16.67 -4.92 -12.50
C ILE A 207 -17.83 -5.92 -12.48
N LYS A 208 -18.05 -6.64 -13.58
CA LYS A 208 -19.10 -7.68 -13.69
C LYS A 208 -18.86 -8.81 -12.69
N LYS A 209 -17.63 -9.36 -12.63
CA LYS A 209 -17.27 -10.40 -11.65
C LYS A 209 -17.45 -9.95 -10.20
N SER A 210 -17.14 -8.69 -9.91
CA SER A 210 -17.37 -8.08 -8.60
C SER A 210 -18.86 -7.97 -8.28
N THR A 211 -19.66 -7.54 -9.25
CA THR A 211 -21.11 -7.39 -9.13
C THR A 211 -21.81 -8.73 -8.94
N GLU A 212 -21.49 -9.72 -9.76
CA GLU A 212 -21.99 -11.09 -9.64
C GLU A 212 -21.66 -11.70 -8.27
N PHE A 213 -20.44 -11.44 -7.77
CA PHE A 213 -20.07 -11.85 -6.43
C PHE A 213 -20.92 -11.16 -5.35
N ALA A 214 -21.11 -9.84 -5.41
CA ALA A 214 -22.01 -9.14 -4.48
C ALA A 214 -23.43 -9.73 -4.49
N LEU A 215 -24.02 -9.85 -5.68
CA LEU A 215 -25.39 -10.34 -5.86
C LEU A 215 -25.56 -11.78 -5.37
N SER A 216 -24.62 -12.68 -5.70
CA SER A 216 -24.65 -14.07 -5.22
C SER A 216 -24.49 -14.22 -3.70
N GLN A 217 -23.98 -13.20 -3.02
CA GLN A 217 -23.87 -13.15 -1.55
C GLN A 217 -24.99 -12.31 -0.91
N GLY A 218 -25.94 -11.78 -1.70
CA GLY A 218 -27.00 -10.90 -1.20
C GLY A 218 -26.48 -9.56 -0.67
N LEU A 219 -25.30 -9.11 -1.11
CA LEU A 219 -24.66 -7.89 -0.65
C LEU A 219 -24.98 -6.70 -1.58
N PRO A 220 -24.98 -5.45 -1.04
CA PRO A 220 -25.09 -4.26 -1.88
C PRO A 220 -23.98 -4.19 -2.92
N VAL A 221 -24.34 -3.88 -4.16
CA VAL A 221 -23.37 -3.73 -5.26
C VAL A 221 -22.69 -2.35 -5.15
N PRO A 222 -21.36 -2.28 -4.95
CA PRO A 222 -20.67 -1.00 -4.87
C PRO A 222 -20.57 -0.34 -6.25
N ARG A 223 -20.60 1.00 -6.28
CA ARG A 223 -20.59 1.78 -7.53
C ARG A 223 -19.22 2.33 -7.91
N GLN A 224 -18.33 2.52 -6.94
CA GLN A 224 -17.08 3.30 -7.10
C GLN A 224 -15.81 2.53 -6.70
N HIS A 225 -15.98 1.27 -6.30
CA HIS A 225 -14.91 0.33 -5.94
C HIS A 225 -15.41 -1.09 -6.21
N LEU A 226 -14.52 -2.08 -6.16
CA LEU A 226 -14.89 -3.49 -6.25
C LEU A 226 -15.30 -4.04 -4.88
N MET A 227 -15.94 -5.19 -4.88
CA MET A 227 -16.26 -5.93 -3.66
C MET A 227 -14.98 -6.41 -2.97
N PRO A 228 -14.77 -6.05 -1.69
CA PRO A 228 -13.68 -6.58 -0.89
C PRO A 228 -13.72 -8.11 -0.79
N ARG A 229 -12.54 -8.74 -0.82
CA ARG A 229 -12.35 -10.17 -0.58
C ARG A 229 -11.92 -10.38 0.87
N ALA A 230 -12.76 -11.08 1.65
CA ALA A 230 -12.58 -11.22 3.09
C ALA A 230 -11.38 -12.06 3.53
N ARG A 231 -10.93 -13.06 2.74
CA ARG A 231 -9.97 -14.07 3.22
C ARG A 231 -8.63 -13.49 3.71
N GLY A 232 -8.01 -12.63 2.91
CA GLY A 232 -6.75 -11.98 3.30
C GLY A 232 -6.94 -10.99 4.46
N PHE A 233 -8.04 -10.25 4.44
CA PHE A 233 -8.40 -9.33 5.52
C PHE A 233 -8.57 -10.05 6.86
N VAL A 234 -9.45 -11.05 6.91
CA VAL A 234 -9.72 -11.86 8.10
C VAL A 234 -8.43 -12.47 8.64
N LEU A 235 -7.61 -13.04 7.75
CA LEU A 235 -6.36 -13.65 8.16
C LEU A 235 -5.37 -12.63 8.76
N THR A 236 -5.24 -11.45 8.17
CA THR A 236 -4.40 -10.38 8.74
C THR A 236 -4.90 -9.96 10.11
N VAL A 237 -6.21 -9.77 10.27
CA VAL A 237 -6.81 -9.38 11.55
C VAL A 237 -6.60 -10.46 12.60
N GLU A 238 -6.89 -11.73 12.28
CA GLU A 238 -6.73 -12.86 13.20
C GLU A 238 -5.29 -12.97 13.72
N GLU A 239 -4.30 -12.88 12.84
CA GLU A 239 -2.90 -13.05 13.23
C GLU A 239 -2.33 -11.79 13.92
N MET A 240 -2.71 -10.59 13.47
CA MET A 240 -2.03 -9.34 13.90
C MET A 240 -2.75 -8.58 15.02
N ARG A 241 -3.96 -8.97 15.44
CA ARG A 241 -4.79 -8.21 16.40
C ARG A 241 -4.14 -7.87 17.73
N ASN A 242 -3.26 -8.74 18.23
CA ASN A 242 -2.57 -8.52 19.52
C ASN A 242 -1.27 -7.71 19.36
N TYR A 243 -0.88 -7.43 18.12
CA TYR A 243 0.32 -6.69 17.77
C TYR A 243 0.01 -5.28 17.27
N LEU A 244 -1.09 -5.08 16.56
CA LEU A 244 -1.47 -3.78 16.01
C LEU A 244 -2.09 -2.87 17.08
N ASP A 245 -1.83 -1.58 16.96
CA ASP A 245 -2.39 -0.55 17.83
C ASP A 245 -3.67 0.07 17.22
N ALA A 246 -3.76 0.12 15.88
CA ALA A 246 -4.90 0.71 15.18
C ALA A 246 -5.25 0.02 13.84
N VAL A 247 -6.48 0.23 13.38
CA VAL A 247 -6.94 -0.06 12.01
C VAL A 247 -7.30 1.25 11.33
N TYR A 248 -6.62 1.54 10.21
CA TYR A 248 -6.90 2.71 9.38
C TYR A 248 -7.67 2.31 8.14
N CYS A 249 -8.94 2.72 8.08
CA CYS A 249 -9.77 2.58 6.89
C CYS A 249 -9.52 3.81 5.99
N VAL A 250 -8.77 3.62 4.91
CA VAL A 250 -8.30 4.72 4.06
C VAL A 250 -9.02 4.67 2.72
N THR A 251 -9.69 5.77 2.37
CA THR A 251 -10.26 5.97 1.04
C THR A 251 -9.41 6.97 0.25
N ILE A 252 -8.73 6.49 -0.79
CA ILE A 252 -7.99 7.30 -1.75
C ILE A 252 -8.93 7.79 -2.83
N ILE A 253 -8.88 9.10 -3.10
CA ILE A 253 -9.64 9.73 -4.18
C ILE A 253 -8.70 10.55 -5.07
N TYR A 254 -8.72 10.23 -6.37
CA TYR A 254 -7.96 10.97 -7.38
C TYR A 254 -8.75 12.16 -7.93
N GLY A 255 -8.17 13.36 -7.82
CA GLY A 255 -8.72 14.58 -8.38
C GLY A 255 -8.92 14.51 -9.90
N GLY A 256 -9.91 15.24 -10.41
CA GLY A 256 -10.25 15.25 -11.84
C GLY A 256 -10.97 14.00 -12.37
N THR A 257 -11.16 12.97 -11.53
CA THR A 257 -11.85 11.74 -11.95
C THR A 257 -13.36 11.82 -11.86
N LYS A 258 -13.94 12.76 -11.10
CA LYS A 258 -15.40 12.95 -11.04
C LYS A 258 -15.95 13.46 -12.38
N MET A 259 -17.03 12.84 -12.86
CA MET A 259 -17.80 13.30 -14.03
C MET A 259 -18.97 14.17 -13.56
N PRO A 260 -19.44 15.14 -14.37
CA PRO A 260 -20.58 16.01 -14.00
C PRO A 260 -21.86 15.24 -13.68
N HIS A 261 -22.09 14.08 -14.31
CA HIS A 261 -23.29 13.24 -14.18
C HIS A 261 -23.16 12.13 -13.12
N GLY A 262 -22.22 12.25 -12.17
CA GLY A 262 -22.10 11.29 -11.04
C GLY A 262 -21.32 10.00 -11.36
N GLY A 263 -20.77 9.86 -12.57
CA GLY A 263 -19.82 8.82 -12.94
C GLY A 263 -18.38 9.15 -12.56
N ARG A 264 -17.46 8.22 -12.82
CA ARG A 264 -16.03 8.39 -12.56
C ARG A 264 -15.19 7.97 -13.76
N ARG A 265 -14.16 8.77 -14.07
CA ARG A 265 -13.08 8.45 -15.01
C ARG A 265 -12.02 7.58 -14.35
N ALA A 266 -11.24 6.87 -15.16
CA ALA A 266 -10.09 6.13 -14.67
C ALA A 266 -9.15 7.01 -13.85
N ALA A 267 -8.69 6.48 -12.72
CA ALA A 267 -7.60 7.09 -11.98
C ALA A 267 -6.31 7.06 -12.84
N PRO A 268 -5.36 7.96 -12.60
CA PRO A 268 -4.04 7.92 -13.22
C PRO A 268 -3.42 6.53 -13.03
N ASN A 269 -2.80 5.97 -14.06
CA ASN A 269 -2.12 4.68 -14.01
C ASN A 269 -0.84 4.76 -14.84
N ILE A 270 0.12 3.86 -14.60
CA ILE A 270 1.28 3.71 -15.47
C ILE A 270 0.80 3.29 -16.88
N CYS A 271 1.38 3.88 -17.92
CA CYS A 271 1.02 3.61 -19.32
C CYS A 271 1.00 2.09 -19.62
N GLY A 272 -0.07 1.61 -20.27
CA GLY A 272 -0.23 0.20 -20.68
C GLY A 272 -1.02 -0.69 -19.71
N GLU A 273 -1.54 -0.16 -18.59
CA GLU A 273 -2.29 -0.94 -17.60
C GLU A 273 -3.82 -0.80 -17.67
N ALA A 274 -4.37 -0.27 -18.77
CA ALA A 274 -5.81 -0.14 -18.99
C ALA A 274 -6.52 -1.51 -19.07
#